data_AF-A0A8S4EGU9-F1
#
_entry.id   AF-A0A8S4EGU9-F1
#
_cell.length_a   1.000
_cell.length_b   1.000
_cell.length_c   1.000
_cell.angle_alpha   90.00
_cell.angle_beta   90.00
_cell.angle_gamma   90.00
#
_symmetry.space_group_name_H-M   'P 1'
#
loop_
_entity.id
_entity.type
_entity.pdbx_description
1 polymer ?
#
loop_
_entity_poly.entity_id
_entity_poly.type
_entity_poly.pdbx_seq_one_letter_code
_entity_poly.pdbx_strand_id
1 'polypeptide(L)'
;MFSKSSKDTFLEQTKAAREERALEKKREVSAVYNADVIALQETWLWPHDIAYLGTLDHNFAYTGKSAMDTSVGVIKGRPYGGVALLWRKDAFQSVSVISCQRLQAVVGPLCGDYRG
;
A
#
# COMPACT_ATOMS: atom_id res chain seq x y z
N MET A 1 30.00 29.75 6.44
CA MET A 1 28.96 29.12 5.59
C MET A 1 29.47 27.76 5.16
N PHE A 2 28.93 26.66 5.70
CA PHE A 2 29.39 25.32 5.36
C PHE A 2 28.76 24.88 4.03
N SER A 3 29.60 24.68 3.02
CA SER A 3 29.21 24.09 1.74
C SER A 3 28.88 22.61 1.97
N LYS A 4 27.63 22.20 1.71
CA LYS A 4 27.23 20.79 1.83
C LYS A 4 27.96 19.96 0.77
N SER A 5 28.44 18.78 1.16
CA SER A 5 29.14 17.86 0.27
C SER A 5 28.16 17.28 -0.77
N SER A 6 28.65 17.04 -1.99
CA SER A 6 27.85 16.54 -3.12
C SER A 6 27.09 15.23 -2.83
N LYS A 7 27.55 14.43 -1.85
CA LYS A 7 26.88 13.20 -1.40
C LYS A 7 25.65 13.48 -0.54
N ASP A 8 25.71 14.52 0.30
CA ASP A 8 24.61 14.93 1.18
C ASP A 8 23.46 15.49 0.34
N THR A 9 23.79 16.21 -0.74
CA THR A 9 22.82 16.75 -1.69
C THR A 9 22.06 15.65 -2.43
N PHE A 10 22.76 14.59 -2.86
CA PHE A 10 22.13 13.47 -3.57
C PHE A 10 21.21 12.65 -2.65
N LEU A 11 21.63 12.37 -1.42
CA LEU A 11 20.83 11.60 -0.47
C LEU A 11 19.56 12.38 -0.06
N GLU A 12 19.68 13.69 0.16
CA GLU A 12 18.54 14.57 0.40
C GLU A 12 17.58 14.62 -0.80
N GLN A 13 18.11 14.73 -2.02
CA GLN A 13 17.31 14.70 -3.25
C GLN A 13 16.54 13.38 -3.42
N THR A 14 17.19 12.24 -3.16
CA THR A 14 16.52 10.93 -3.25
C THR A 14 15.48 10.70 -2.15
N LYS A 15 15.69 11.27 -0.97
CA LYS A 15 14.74 11.21 0.15
C LYS A 15 13.53 12.10 -0.12
N ALA A 16 13.75 13.33 -0.60
CA ALA A 16 12.71 14.26 -1.00
C ALA A 16 11.85 13.71 -2.14
N ALA A 17 12.46 13.10 -3.17
CA ALA A 17 11.71 12.50 -4.28
C ALA A 17 10.84 11.29 -3.85
N ARG A 18 11.27 10.53 -2.82
CA ARG A 18 10.45 9.46 -2.23
C ARG A 18 9.28 10.02 -1.42
N GLU A 19 9.52 11.09 -0.68
CA GLU A 19 8.52 11.74 0.16
C GLU A 19 7.46 12.48 -0.67
N GLU A 20 7.87 13.15 -1.75
CA GLU A 20 6.96 13.81 -2.68
C GLU A 20 6.04 12.80 -3.39
N ARG A 21 6.58 11.65 -3.84
CA ARG A 21 5.77 10.55 -4.39
C ARG A 21 4.82 9.94 -3.35
N ALA A 22 5.24 9.88 -2.08
CA ALA A 22 4.38 9.42 -1.00
C ALA A 22 3.24 10.43 -0.72
N LEU A 23 3.51 11.72 -0.85
CA LEU A 23 2.52 12.79 -0.68
C LEU A 23 1.51 12.84 -1.84
N GLU A 24 1.97 12.61 -3.06
CA GLU A 24 1.10 12.49 -4.23
C GLU A 24 0.16 11.28 -4.10
N LYS A 25 0.69 10.14 -3.63
CA LYS A 25 -0.13 8.97 -3.25
C LYS A 25 -1.13 9.29 -2.14
N LYS A 26 -0.75 10.08 -1.13
CA LYS A 26 -1.68 10.57 -0.10
C LYS A 26 -2.78 11.45 -0.68
N ARG A 27 -2.49 12.26 -1.70
CA ARG A 27 -3.48 13.12 -2.38
C ARG A 27 -4.42 12.33 -3.27
N GLU A 28 -3.96 11.29 -3.96
CA GLU A 28 -4.85 10.34 -4.65
C GLU A 28 -5.76 9.61 -3.66
N VAL A 29 -5.23 9.18 -2.51
CA VAL A 29 -6.02 8.60 -1.40
C VAL A 29 -7.02 9.62 -0.83
N SER A 30 -6.78 10.93 -0.94
CA SER A 30 -7.76 11.95 -0.57
C SER A 30 -8.96 12.05 -1.53
N ALA A 31 -8.83 11.67 -2.80
CA ALA A 31 -9.99 11.52 -3.69
C ALA A 31 -10.81 10.25 -3.38
N VAL A 32 -10.22 9.35 -2.58
CA VAL A 32 -10.74 8.05 -2.16
C VAL A 32 -11.50 8.14 -0.82
N TYR A 33 -11.64 9.33 -0.19
CA TYR A 33 -12.36 9.49 1.09
C TYR A 33 -13.83 9.01 1.09
N ASN A 34 -14.44 8.78 -0.07
CA ASN A 34 -15.78 8.18 -0.19
C ASN A 34 -15.79 6.69 -0.56
N ALA A 35 -14.64 6.03 -0.71
CA ALA A 35 -14.59 4.62 -1.07
C ALA A 35 -14.69 3.74 0.18
N ASP A 36 -15.54 2.72 0.13
CA ASP A 36 -15.57 1.68 1.16
C ASP A 36 -14.46 0.64 0.97
N VAL A 37 -14.02 0.43 -0.28
CA VAL A 37 -12.99 -0.53 -0.69
C VAL A 37 -12.05 0.10 -1.70
N ILE A 38 -10.75 -0.11 -1.52
CA ILE A 38 -9.67 0.38 -2.38
C ILE A 38 -8.85 -0.82 -2.84
N ALA A 39 -8.73 -1.01 -4.15
CA ALA A 39 -7.87 -2.03 -4.75
C ALA A 39 -6.64 -1.36 -5.37
N LEU A 40 -5.45 -1.74 -4.88
CA LEU A 40 -4.16 -1.27 -5.39
C LEU A 40 -3.49 -2.40 -6.19
N GLN A 41 -3.03 -2.07 -7.39
CA GLN A 41 -2.21 -2.93 -8.22
C GLN A 41 -0.82 -2.32 -8.39
N GLU A 42 0.15 -3.16 -8.76
CA GLU A 42 1.55 -2.73 -8.98
C GLU A 42 2.11 -2.00 -7.75
N THR A 43 1.84 -2.54 -6.55
CA THR A 43 2.21 -1.90 -5.28
C THR A 43 3.72 -1.83 -5.06
N TRP A 44 4.43 -2.86 -5.53
CA TRP A 44 5.89 -2.98 -5.48
C TRP A 44 6.47 -2.97 -4.06
N LEU A 45 5.62 -3.27 -3.08
CA LEU A 45 6.02 -3.34 -1.68
C LEU A 45 6.72 -4.67 -1.45
N TRP A 46 7.80 -4.66 -0.66
CA TRP A 46 8.35 -5.89 -0.11
C TRP A 46 7.36 -6.52 0.88
N PRO A 47 7.46 -7.84 1.15
CA PRO A 47 6.60 -8.49 2.14
C PRO A 47 6.59 -7.79 3.51
N HIS A 48 7.74 -7.25 3.95
CA HIS A 48 7.87 -6.50 5.20
C HIS A 48 7.35 -5.06 5.13
N ASP A 49 7.22 -4.50 3.92
CA ASP A 49 6.70 -3.15 3.70
C ASP A 49 5.16 -3.12 3.57
N ILE A 50 4.50 -4.27 3.49
CA ILE A 50 3.03 -4.34 3.42
C ILE A 50 2.39 -3.64 4.63
N ALA A 51 3.04 -3.69 5.80
CA ALA A 51 2.59 -3.00 7.01
C ALA A 51 2.47 -1.47 6.83
N TYR A 52 3.21 -0.88 5.88
CA TYR A 52 3.14 0.54 5.56
C TYR A 52 1.74 0.97 5.08
N LEU A 53 0.97 0.07 4.46
CA LEU A 53 -0.41 0.36 4.04
C LEU A 53 -1.31 0.78 5.21
N GLY A 54 -1.05 0.24 6.41
CA GLY A 54 -1.78 0.62 7.63
C GLY A 54 -1.48 2.03 8.13
N THR A 55 -0.45 2.69 7.58
CA THR A 55 -0.09 4.07 7.93
C THR A 55 -0.70 5.11 6.99
N LEU A 56 -1.34 4.66 5.89
CA LEU A 56 -1.99 5.54 4.92
C LEU A 56 -3.24 6.20 5.53
N ASP A 57 -4.08 5.40 6.19
CA ASP A 57 -5.29 5.86 6.89
C ASP A 57 -5.65 4.87 8.02
N HIS A 58 -5.95 5.38 9.21
CA HIS A 58 -6.31 4.58 10.39
C HIS A 58 -7.73 4.00 10.32
N ASN A 59 -8.61 4.58 9.50
CA ASN A 59 -9.99 4.13 9.29
C ASN A 59 -10.08 2.90 8.38
N PHE A 60 -9.00 2.60 7.67
CA PHE A 60 -8.92 1.45 6.78
C PHE A 60 -8.18 0.28 7.44
N ALA A 61 -8.72 -0.92 7.25
CA ALA A 61 -7.97 -2.17 7.38
C ALA A 61 -7.41 -2.56 6.01
N TYR A 62 -6.43 -3.45 5.98
CA TYR A 62 -5.70 -3.76 4.76
C TYR A 62 -5.22 -5.22 4.70
N THR A 63 -5.01 -5.69 3.48
CA THR A 63 -4.22 -6.89 3.18
C THR A 63 -3.40 -6.65 1.92
N GLY A 64 -2.30 -7.38 1.76
CA GLY A 64 -1.48 -7.30 0.57
C GLY A 64 -0.76 -8.61 0.28
N LYS A 65 -0.39 -8.76 -0.99
CA LYS A 65 0.50 -9.82 -1.44
C LYS A 65 1.61 -9.20 -2.28
N SER A 66 2.82 -9.32 -1.79
CA SER A 66 4.01 -8.93 -2.53
C SER A 66 4.39 -10.01 -3.52
N ALA A 67 4.79 -9.61 -4.73
CA ALA A 67 5.47 -10.49 -5.68
C ALA A 67 7.00 -10.25 -5.68
N MET A 68 7.51 -9.52 -4.69
CA MET A 68 8.94 -9.27 -4.47
C MET A 68 9.51 -10.40 -3.60
N ASP A 69 10.26 -11.31 -4.22
CA ASP A 69 10.93 -12.38 -3.50
C ASP A 69 12.38 -11.97 -3.17
N THR A 70 12.70 -11.91 -1.88
CA THR A 70 14.05 -11.61 -1.37
C THR A 70 14.98 -12.82 -1.41
N SER A 71 14.43 -14.04 -1.52
CA SER A 71 15.20 -15.29 -1.46
C SER A 71 15.94 -15.62 -2.76
N VAL A 72 15.52 -15.03 -3.88
CA VAL A 72 16.10 -15.27 -5.23
C VAL A 72 17.39 -14.47 -5.45
N GLY A 73 17.83 -13.68 -4.47
CA GLY A 73 19.00 -12.80 -4.59
C GLY A 73 18.67 -11.50 -5.33
N VAL A 74 19.62 -10.99 -6.12
CA VAL A 74 19.42 -9.73 -6.86
C VAL A 74 18.36 -9.94 -7.94
N ILE A 75 17.20 -9.30 -7.76
CA ILE A 75 16.13 -9.30 -8.76
C ILE A 75 16.65 -8.64 -10.04
N LYS A 76 16.68 -9.40 -11.13
CA LYS A 76 17.01 -8.87 -12.46
C LYS A 76 15.72 -8.45 -13.17
N GLY A 77 15.62 -7.18 -13.54
CA GLY A 77 14.48 -6.63 -14.29
C GLY A 77 13.39 -6.00 -13.41
N ARG A 78 12.23 -5.70 -14.02
CA ARG A 78 11.06 -5.14 -13.32
C ARG A 78 10.43 -6.27 -12.49
N PRO A 79 10.28 -6.11 -11.18
CA PRO A 79 9.65 -7.15 -10.38
C PRO A 79 8.20 -7.37 -10.82
N TYR A 80 7.65 -8.55 -10.53
CA TYR A 80 6.29 -8.95 -10.91
C TYR A 80 5.17 -8.10 -10.26
N GLY A 81 5.55 -7.12 -9.42
CA GLY A 81 4.65 -6.13 -8.86
C GLY A 81 4.13 -6.52 -7.47
N GLY A 82 2.82 -6.47 -7.31
CA GLY A 82 2.12 -6.76 -6.06
C GLY A 82 0.72 -6.18 -6.06
N VAL A 83 -0.14 -6.72 -5.19
CA VAL A 83 -1.52 -6.27 -5.03
C VAL A 83 -1.82 -5.99 -3.57
N ALA A 84 -2.71 -5.03 -3.32
CA ALA A 84 -3.23 -4.77 -1.99
C ALA A 84 -4.70 -4.38 -2.04
N LEU A 85 -5.40 -4.68 -0.96
CA LEU A 85 -6.78 -4.28 -0.74
C LEU A 85 -6.85 -3.52 0.59
N LEU A 86 -7.56 -2.40 0.61
CA LEU A 86 -7.90 -1.66 1.81
C LEU A 86 -9.42 -1.55 1.88
N TRP A 87 -9.99 -1.60 3.09
CA TRP A 87 -11.42 -1.43 3.30
C TRP A 87 -11.71 -0.65 4.58
N ARG A 88 -12.80 0.11 4.61
CA ARG A 88 -13.23 0.86 5.79
C ARG A 88 -13.66 -0.10 6.90
N LYS A 89 -13.10 0.09 8.09
CA LYS A 89 -13.44 -0.71 9.29
C LYS A 89 -14.90 -0.54 9.69
N ASP A 90 -15.43 0.66 9.57
CA ASP A 90 -16.81 0.97 9.96
C ASP A 90 -17.85 0.32 9.03
N ALA A 91 -17.53 0.23 7.74
CA ALA A 91 -18.39 -0.42 6.74
C ALA A 91 -18.30 -1.95 6.80
N PHE A 92 -17.12 -2.49 7.11
CA PHE A 92 -16.87 -3.93 7.17
C PHE A 92 -16.30 -4.34 8.54
N GLN A 93 -17.21 -4.62 9.47
CA GLN A 93 -16.86 -4.88 10.88
C GLN A 93 -16.24 -6.27 11.12
N SER A 94 -16.43 -7.23 10.20
CA SER A 94 -15.97 -8.60 10.39
C SER A 94 -15.32 -9.16 9.13
N VAL A 95 -14.06 -8.84 8.87
CA VAL A 95 -13.37 -9.28 7.66
C VAL A 95 -12.40 -10.42 7.94
N SER A 96 -12.44 -11.45 7.09
CA SER A 96 -11.47 -12.55 7.07
C SER A 96 -10.69 -12.57 5.75
N VAL A 97 -9.38 -12.72 5.85
CA VAL A 97 -8.49 -12.87 4.69
C VAL A 97 -8.28 -14.35 4.44
N ILE A 98 -8.83 -14.85 3.35
CA ILE A 98 -8.66 -16.24 2.92
C ILE A 98 -7.41 -16.30 2.05
N SER A 99 -6.36 -16.90 2.61
CA SER A 99 -5.15 -17.22 1.85
C SER A 99 -5.44 -18.38 0.91
N CYS A 100 -5.37 -18.12 -0.39
CA CYS A 100 -5.38 -19.15 -1.41
C CYS A 100 -4.02 -19.14 -2.14
N GLN A 101 -3.58 -20.30 -2.63
CA GLN A 101 -2.23 -20.46 -3.20
C GLN A 101 -1.90 -19.41 -4.28
N ARG A 102 -2.92 -18.97 -5.04
CA ARG A 102 -2.76 -17.97 -6.12
C ARG A 102 -3.42 -16.61 -5.86
N LEU A 103 -4.47 -16.53 -5.04
CA LEU A 103 -5.27 -15.32 -4.82
C LEU A 103 -5.58 -15.13 -3.33
N GLN A 104 -5.67 -13.89 -2.87
CA GLN A 104 -6.25 -13.59 -1.56
C GLN A 104 -7.69 -13.11 -1.77
N ALA A 105 -8.64 -13.72 -1.08
CA ALA A 105 -10.02 -13.26 -1.03
C ALA A 105 -10.29 -12.63 0.33
N VAL A 106 -10.99 -11.51 0.33
CA VAL A 106 -11.38 -10.80 1.54
C VAL A 106 -12.89 -10.96 1.69
N VAL A 107 -13.33 -11.68 2.72
CA VAL A 107 -14.75 -11.94 2.98
C VAL A 107 -15.15 -11.15 4.21
N GLY A 108 -16.06 -10.20 4.04
CA GLY A 108 -16.77 -9.52 5.13
C GLY A 108 -18.26 -9.78 5.04
N PRO A 109 -19.00 -9.86 6.17
CA PRO A 109 -20.45 -9.75 6.11
C PRO A 109 -20.77 -8.39 5.53
N LEU A 110 -21.60 -8.37 4.50
CA LEU A 110 -22.23 -7.15 4.05
C LEU A 110 -23.15 -6.71 5.18
N CYS A 111 -22.72 -5.76 6.01
CA CYS A 111 -23.61 -5.11 6.95
C CYS A 111 -24.51 -4.20 6.11
N GLY A 112 -25.66 -4.74 5.72
CA GLY A 112 -26.64 -4.05 4.89
C GLY A 112 -27.29 -2.90 5.65
N ASP A 113 -27.21 -1.72 5.07
CA ASP A 113 -28.34 -0.79 4.89
C ASP A 113 -27.93 0.21 3.81
N TYR A 114 -27.96 -0.23 2.54
CA TYR A 114 -27.99 0.70 1.40
C TYR A 114 -29.36 1.40 1.40
N ARG A 115 -29.47 2.49 2.16
CA ARG A 115 -30.55 3.47 1.95
C ARG A 115 -30.18 4.34 0.77
N GLY A 116 -30.74 4.00 -0.39
CA GLY A 116 -31.04 4.97 -1.46
C GLY A 116 -32.33 5.71 -1.15
#